data_AF-A0A0A9B3L9-F1
#
_entry.id   AF-A0A0A9B3L9-F1
#
_cell.length_a   1.000
_cell.length_b   1.000
_cell.length_c   1.000
_cell.angle_alpha   90.00
_cell.angle_beta   90.00
_cell.angle_gamma   90.00
#
_symmetry.space_group_name_H-M   'P 1'
#
loop_
_entity.id
_entity.type
_entity.pdbx_description
1 polymer ?
#
loop_
_entity_poly.entity_id
_entity_poly.type
_entity_poly.pdbx_seq_one_letter_code
_entity_poly.pdbx_strand_id
1 'polypeptide(L)' 'MERWVDFTSNIADIYPELPVHRIKEDKQGWVAWAKDPSSSKKLINLGVRFTLFDTTIRDTVDCLRRKGLI' A
#
# COMPACT_ATOMS: atom_id res chain seq x y z
N MET A 1 -8.76 7.03 -3.47
CA MET A 1 -8.24 5.90 -4.26
C MET A 1 -6.76 6.14 -4.36
N GLU A 2 -5.96 5.32 -3.70
CA GLU A 2 -4.50 5.44 -3.72
C GLU A 2 -3.99 4.87 -5.04
N ARG A 3 -3.30 5.71 -5.81
CA ARG A 3 -2.60 5.29 -7.03
C ARG A 3 -1.20 4.81 -6.69
N TRP A 4 -0.46 4.32 -7.68
CA TRP A 4 0.91 3.85 -7.46
C TRP A 4 1.85 4.98 -7.01
N VAL A 5 1.62 6.20 -7.50
CA VAL A 5 2.26 7.42 -6.98
C VAL A 5 2.00 7.62 -5.48
N ASP A 6 0.75 7.46 -5.03
CA ASP A 6 0.38 7.64 -3.62
C ASP A 6 1.01 6.53 -2.77
N PHE A 7 0.99 5.28 -3.24
CA PHE A 7 1.61 4.14 -2.57
C PHE A 7 3.12 4.37 -2.31
N THR A 8 3.87 4.73 -3.35
CA THR A 8 5.32 4.98 -3.20
C THR A 8 5.64 6.18 -2.33
N SER A 9 4.81 7.23 -2.38
CA SER A 9 4.94 8.41 -1.53
C SER A 9 4.68 8.07 -0.06
N ASN A 10 3.61 7.35 0.23
CA ASN A 10 3.26 6.92 1.59
C ASN A 10 4.37 6.06 2.22
N ILE A 11 4.94 5.10 1.48
CA ILE A 11 6.07 4.30 2.00
C ILE A 11 7.30 5.19 2.28
N ALA A 12 7.61 6.11 1.37
CA ALA A 12 8.73 7.05 1.56
C ALA A 12 8.53 8.01 2.74
N ASP A 13 7.29 8.28 3.13
CA ASP A 13 6.97 9.09 4.31
C ASP A 13 7.06 8.26 5.61
N ILE A 14 6.64 6.99 5.59
CA ILE A 14 6.74 6.08 6.75
C ILE A 14 8.21 5.70 7.03
N TYR A 15 9.01 5.52 5.98
CA TYR A 15 10.41 5.09 6.06
C TYR A 15 11.35 6.02 5.28
N PRO A 16 11.61 7.24 5.79
CA PRO A 16 12.44 8.23 5.11
C PRO A 16 13.91 7.80 4.99
N GLU A 17 14.35 6.81 5.78
CA GLU A 17 15.70 6.25 5.72
C GLU A 17 15.90 5.27 4.56
N LEU A 18 14.82 4.73 4.00
CA LEU A 18 14.89 3.79 2.89
C LEU A 18 14.91 4.55 1.55
N PRO A 19 15.68 4.10 0.55
CA PRO A 19 15.79 4.76 -0.75
C PRO A 19 14.57 4.47 -1.65
N VAL A 20 13.38 4.83 -1.18
CA VAL A 20 12.11 4.61 -1.90
C VAL A 20 11.97 5.68 -2.98
N HIS A 21 11.88 5.24 -4.23
CA HIS A 21 11.69 6.15 -5.36
C HIS A 21 10.27 6.73 -5.37
N ARG A 22 10.16 8.06 -5.27
CA ARG A 22 8.89 8.78 -5.43
C ARG A 22 8.57 8.96 -6.90
N ILE A 23 7.50 8.32 -7.34
CA ILE A 23 7.04 8.40 -8.73
C ILE A 23 6.26 9.69 -8.93
N LYS A 24 6.49 10.38 -10.04
CA LYS A 24 5.81 11.66 -10.35
C LYS A 24 4.46 11.49 -11.03
N GLU A 25 4.29 10.40 -11.77
CA GLU A 25 3.10 10.14 -12.58
C GLU A 25 2.85 8.64 -12.75
N ASP A 26 1.59 8.24 -12.61
CA ASP A 26 1.14 6.88 -12.91
C ASP A 26 1.06 6.66 -14.42
N LYS A 27 1.97 5.86 -14.97
CA LYS A 27 1.92 5.46 -16.39
C LYS A 27 0.96 4.30 -16.68
N GLN A 28 0.30 3.76 -15.66
CA GLN A 28 -0.48 2.52 -15.72
C GLN A 28 -1.98 2.78 -15.99
N GLY A 29 -2.28 3.52 -17.07
CA GLY A 29 -3.66 3.91 -17.41
C GLY A 29 -4.61 2.74 -17.74
N TRP A 30 -4.06 1.54 -17.98
CA TRP A 30 -4.82 0.31 -18.23
C TRP A 30 -5.25 -0.42 -16.95
N VAL A 31 -4.74 -0.04 -15.78
CA VAL A 31 -5.08 -0.72 -14.52
C VAL A 31 -6.47 -0.27 -14.07
N ALA A 32 -7.41 -1.19 -14.11
CA ALA A 32 -8.75 -0.97 -13.60
C ALA A 32 -8.75 -1.10 -12.06
N TRP A 33 -8.85 0.03 -11.38
CA TRP A 33 -9.01 0.06 -9.93
C TRP A 33 -10.48 -0.04 -9.53
N ALA A 34 -10.75 -0.61 -8.36
CA ALA A 34 -12.09 -0.66 -7.78
C ALA A 34 -12.57 0.77 -7.48
N LYS A 35 -13.34 1.36 -8.39
CA LYS A 35 -13.79 2.77 -8.34
C LYS A 35 -14.59 3.11 -7.08
N ASP A 36 -15.21 2.09 -6.47
CA ASP A 36 -16.04 2.23 -5.30
C ASP A 36 -15.32 1.73 -4.03
N PRO A 37 -15.11 2.59 -3.01
CA PRO A 37 -14.62 2.18 -1.69
C PRO A 37 -15.47 1.08 -1.04
N SER A 38 -16.73 0.95 -1.45
CA SER A 38 -17.68 -0.06 -0.99
C SER A 38 -17.60 -1.39 -1.77
N SER A 39 -16.65 -1.54 -2.70
CA SER A 39 -16.38 -2.81 -3.40
C SER A 39 -16.09 -3.99 -2.46
N SER A 40 -15.59 -3.71 -1.24
CA SER A 40 -15.37 -4.71 -0.19
C SER A 40 -16.53 -4.85 0.82
N LYS A 41 -17.66 -4.15 0.62
CA LYS A 41 -18.77 -4.09 1.58
C LYS A 41 -19.37 -5.45 1.91
N LYS A 42 -19.43 -6.38 0.95
CA LYS A 42 -19.90 -7.75 1.21
C LYS A 42 -19.02 -8.47 2.23
N LEU A 43 -17.70 -8.35 2.13
CA LEU A 43 -16.76 -8.97 3.06
C LEU A 43 -16.84 -8.31 4.44
N ILE A 44 -16.94 -6.99 4.49
CA ILE A 44 -17.14 -6.24 5.73
C ILE A 44 -18.43 -6.70 6.44
N ASN A 45 -19.52 -6.86 5.69
CA ASN A 45 -20.80 -7.34 6.23
C ASN A 45 -20.73 -8.79 6.74
N LEU A 46 -19.83 -9.62 6.17
CA LEU A 46 -19.56 -10.98 6.65
C LEU A 46 -18.61 -11.01 7.87
N GLY A 47 -18.16 -9.84 8.36
CA GLY A 47 -17.33 -9.72 9.56
C GLY A 47 -15.82 -9.62 9.28
N VAL A 48 -15.40 -9.49 8.02
CA VAL A 48 -13.98 -9.29 7.69
C VAL A 48 -13.51 -7.93 8.18
N ARG A 49 -12.39 -7.92 8.90
CA ARG A 49 -11.68 -6.71 9.33
C ARG A 49 -10.39 -6.60 8.53
N PHE A 50 -10.27 -5.57 7.71
CA PHE A 50 -9.07 -5.33 6.91
C PHE A 50 -7.98 -4.70 7.77
N THR A 51 -6.75 -5.18 7.61
CA THR A 51 -5.56 -4.56 8.21
C THR A 51 -5.30 -3.21 7.54
N LEU A 52 -4.90 -2.22 8.33
CA LEU A 52 -4.56 -0.90 7.82
C LEU A 52 -3.27 -0.93 6.99
N PHE A 53 -3.15 0.03 6.07
CA PHE A 53 -2.01 0.17 5.17
C PHE A 53 -0.69 0.23 5.96
N ASP A 54 -0.55 1.19 6.87
CA ASP A 54 0.66 1.40 7.67
C ASP A 54 1.09 0.15 8.43
N THR A 55 0.13 -0.57 9.01
CA THR A 55 0.39 -1.82 9.74
C THR A 55 0.95 -2.88 8.79
N THR A 56 0.30 -3.05 7.63
CA THR A 56 0.73 -4.02 6.61
C THR A 56 2.13 -3.71 6.08
N ILE A 57 2.44 -2.44 5.81
CA ILE A 57 3.77 -2.02 5.35
C ILE A 57 4.82 -2.23 6.45
N ARG A 58 4.52 -1.90 7.72
CA ARG A 58 5.45 -2.13 8.83
C ARG A 58 5.80 -3.60 9.02
N ASP A 59 4.79 -4.46 9.07
CA ASP A 59 4.99 -5.91 9.20
C ASP A 59 5.86 -6.47 8.06
N THR A 60 5.68 -5.93 6.84
CA THR A 60 6.45 -6.31 5.66
C THR A 60 7.91 -5.87 5.77
N VAL A 61 8.18 -4.60 6.10
CA VAL A 61 9.54 -4.06 6.24
C VAL A 61 10.30 -4.79 7.36
N ASP A 62 9.65 -5.04 8.50
CA ASP A 62 10.24 -5.79 9.60
C ASP A 62 10.56 -7.25 9.22
N CYS A 63 9.72 -7.87 8.38
CA CYS A 63 9.99 -9.19 7.83
C CYS A 63 11.22 -9.17 6.90
N LEU A 64 11.31 -8.19 6.01
CA LEU A 64 12.43 -8.05 5.07
C LEU A 64 13.76 -7.80 5.80
N ARG A 65 13.76 -6.92 6.82
CA ARG A 65 14.93 -6.66 7.69
C ARG A 65 15.40 -7.91 8.42
N ARG A 66 14.48 -8.66 9.04
CA ARG A 66 14.80 -9.92 9.74
C ARG A 66 15.40 -10.98 8.81
N LYS A 67 15.06 -10.93 7.52
CA LYS A 67 15.59 -11.82 6.49
C LYS A 67 16.86 -11.29 5.82
N GLY A 68 17.33 -10.09 6.18
CA GLY A 68 18.51 -9.47 5.57
C GLY A 68 18.31 -9.12 4.09
N LEU A 69 17.07 -8.87 3.66
CA LEU A 69 16.74 -8.52 2.28
C LEU A 69 16.76 -7.00 2.02
N ILE A 70 16.73 -6.22 3.10
CA ILE A 70 16.90 -4.76 3.14
C ILE A 70 17.67 -4.36 4.40
#